data_AF-A0A9D1CY49-F1
#
_entry.id   AF-A0A9D1CY49-F1
#
_cell.length_a   1.000
_cell.length_b   1.000
_cell.length_c   1.000
_cell.angle_alpha   90.00
_cell.angle_beta   90.00
_cell.angle_gamma   90.00
#
_symmetry.space_group_name_H-M   'P 1'
#
loop_
_entity.id
_entity.type
_entity.pdbx_description
1 polymer ?
#
loop_
_entity_poly.entity_id
_entity_poly.type
_entity_poly.pdbx_seq_one_letter_code
_entity_poly.pdbx_strand_id
1 'polypeptide(L)'
;MDDLTSASQIRLYLDECYEVRKNTKDKIERMKVNLFSPKELREEKRNLKLNLLDVDMEIGKYQKIMDDYVTFDRDTFLNFLTEYFSSVLGESYDLIEGISDNSHKSFDKKYNIILALSDKNLLYEINGDFKTETTVKDFLEPIGNRYICLEDDLKYSLLKYSFLREEFRHFYFLESVADDLIDLKLSGYDDEERLNLVLGNSKVKKLR
;
A
#
# COMPACT_ATOMS: atom_id res chain seq x y z
N MET A 1 -17.10 -15.86 15.72
CA MET A 1 -16.04 -15.19 14.94
C MET A 1 -15.03 -14.80 15.98
N ASP A 2 -13.84 -15.38 15.93
CA ASP A 2 -12.75 -14.91 16.77
C ASP A 2 -12.46 -13.47 16.34
N ASP A 3 -12.40 -12.54 17.30
CA ASP A 3 -12.09 -11.15 17.02
C ASP A 3 -10.63 -11.10 16.55
N LEU A 4 -10.42 -11.01 15.22
CA LEU A 4 -9.09 -10.80 14.65
C LEU A 4 -8.62 -9.41 15.07
N THR A 5 -7.65 -9.37 15.97
CA THR A 5 -7.18 -8.17 16.67
C THR A 5 -5.87 -7.60 16.14
N SER A 6 -5.21 -8.30 15.19
CA SER A 6 -3.97 -7.81 14.57
C SER A 6 -3.85 -8.12 13.07
N ALA A 7 -3.04 -7.34 12.37
CA ALA A 7 -2.62 -7.49 10.99
C ALA A 7 -2.04 -8.88 10.73
N SER A 8 -1.21 -9.38 11.66
CA SER A 8 -0.64 -10.73 11.56
C SER A 8 -1.72 -11.82 11.63
N GLN A 9 -2.71 -11.68 12.51
CA GLN A 9 -3.84 -12.61 12.58
C GLN A 9 -4.69 -12.56 11.31
N ILE A 10 -4.93 -11.37 10.76
CA ILE A 10 -5.65 -11.20 9.49
C ILE A 10 -4.87 -11.86 8.33
N ARG A 11 -3.55 -11.69 8.26
CA ARG A 11 -2.70 -12.33 7.23
C ARG A 11 -2.74 -13.85 7.34
N LEU A 12 -2.58 -14.40 8.54
CA LEU A 12 -2.69 -15.85 8.77
C LEU A 12 -4.06 -16.38 8.33
N TYR A 13 -5.14 -15.69 8.68
CA TYR A 13 -6.48 -16.07 8.26
C TYR A 13 -6.68 -15.99 6.74
N LEU A 14 -6.11 -14.97 6.09
CA LEU A 14 -6.09 -14.85 4.64
C LEU A 14 -5.35 -16.02 3.98
N ASP A 15 -4.20 -16.42 4.53
CA ASP A 15 -3.43 -17.57 4.05
C ASP A 15 -4.25 -18.86 4.13
N GLU A 16 -4.92 -19.10 5.27
CA GLU A 16 -5.85 -20.22 5.43
C GLU A 16 -6.97 -20.17 4.38
N CYS A 17 -7.58 -19.01 4.16
CA CYS A 17 -8.61 -18.83 3.13
C CYS A 17 -8.09 -19.14 1.74
N TYR A 18 -6.88 -18.71 1.39
CA TYR A 18 -6.26 -19.02 0.10
C TYR A 18 -5.99 -20.51 -0.07
N GLU A 19 -5.56 -21.20 0.98
CA GLU A 19 -5.40 -22.65 0.97
C GLU A 19 -6.74 -23.37 0.75
N VAL A 20 -7.79 -22.99 1.50
CA VAL A 20 -9.14 -23.54 1.32
C VAL A 20 -9.65 -23.29 -0.09
N ARG A 21 -9.47 -22.07 -0.62
CA ARG A 21 -9.85 -21.69 -1.98
C ARG A 21 -9.16 -22.56 -3.03
N LYS A 22 -7.85 -22.75 -2.90
CA LYS A 22 -7.04 -23.58 -3.79
C LYS A 22 -7.51 -25.04 -3.75
N ASN A 23 -7.62 -25.62 -2.56
CA ASN A 23 -8.06 -27.01 -2.38
C ASN A 23 -9.49 -27.24 -2.92
N THR A 24 -10.39 -26.27 -2.71
CA THR A 24 -11.77 -26.34 -3.20
C THR A 24 -11.83 -26.26 -4.72
N LYS A 25 -11.06 -25.34 -5.35
CA LYS A 25 -10.95 -25.26 -6.81
C LYS A 25 -10.42 -26.56 -7.40
N ASP A 26 -9.33 -27.08 -6.87
CA ASP A 26 -8.73 -28.34 -7.32
C ASP A 26 -9.73 -29.50 -7.22
N LYS A 27 -10.53 -29.56 -6.14
CA LYS A 27 -11.56 -30.58 -5.97
C LYS A 27 -12.66 -30.44 -7.02
N ILE A 28 -13.17 -29.22 -7.26
CA ILE A 28 -14.20 -28.94 -8.27
C ILE A 28 -13.73 -29.33 -9.68
N GLU A 29 -12.47 -29.06 -10.01
CA GLU A 29 -11.86 -29.38 -11.31
C GLU A 29 -11.72 -30.88 -11.52
N ARG A 30 -11.31 -31.63 -10.49
CA ARG A 30 -11.22 -33.10 -10.54
C ARG A 30 -12.58 -33.79 -10.63
N MET A 31 -13.65 -33.13 -10.18
CA MET A 31 -15.02 -33.66 -10.27
C MET A 31 -15.57 -33.63 -11.70
N LYS A 32 -15.48 -34.77 -12.40
CA LYS A 32 -16.09 -35.01 -13.72
C LYS A 32 -17.61 -35.21 -13.62
N VAL A 33 -18.33 -34.12 -13.35
CA VAL A 33 -19.80 -34.09 -13.26
C VAL A 33 -20.40 -33.68 -14.60
N ASN A 34 -21.33 -34.47 -15.10
CA ASN A 34 -22.13 -34.20 -16.30
C ASN A 34 -23.63 -34.29 -15.97
N LEU A 35 -24.49 -34.13 -16.99
CA LEU A 35 -25.94 -34.09 -16.81
C LEU A 35 -26.53 -35.41 -16.28
N PHE A 36 -25.81 -36.54 -16.44
CA PHE A 36 -26.23 -37.87 -16.04
C PHE A 36 -25.53 -38.37 -14.76
N SER A 37 -24.67 -37.55 -14.16
CA SER A 37 -24.01 -37.91 -12.91
C SER A 37 -25.02 -38.11 -11.77
N PRO A 38 -24.67 -38.96 -10.77
CA PRO A 38 -25.48 -39.13 -9.57
C PRO A 38 -25.89 -37.79 -8.94
N LYS A 39 -27.10 -37.74 -8.39
CA LYS A 39 -27.65 -36.51 -7.82
C LYS A 39 -26.76 -35.98 -6.69
N GLU A 40 -26.25 -36.89 -5.87
CA GLU A 40 -25.34 -36.63 -4.75
C GLU A 40 -24.05 -35.95 -5.24
N LEU A 41 -23.48 -36.41 -6.36
CA LEU A 41 -22.26 -35.85 -6.93
C LEU A 41 -22.48 -34.44 -7.50
N ARG A 42 -23.66 -34.19 -8.10
CA ARG A 42 -24.06 -32.85 -8.57
C ARG A 42 -24.29 -31.90 -7.40
N GLU A 43 -24.90 -32.38 -6.32
CA GLU A 43 -25.13 -31.61 -5.09
C GLU A 43 -23.81 -31.28 -4.38
N GLU A 44 -22.88 -32.24 -4.26
CA GLU A 44 -21.55 -32.00 -3.71
C GLU A 44 -20.81 -30.92 -4.50
N LYS A 45 -20.77 -31.02 -5.84
CA LYS A 45 -20.10 -30.01 -6.68
C LYS A 45 -20.76 -28.64 -6.53
N ARG A 46 -22.09 -28.57 -6.37
CA ARG A 46 -22.81 -27.33 -6.09
C ARG A 46 -22.42 -26.75 -4.73
N ASN A 47 -22.36 -27.57 -3.69
CA ASN A 47 -21.98 -27.13 -2.34
C ASN A 47 -20.53 -26.62 -2.31
N LEU A 48 -19.60 -27.26 -3.01
CA LEU A 48 -18.22 -26.78 -3.13
C LEU A 48 -18.15 -25.42 -3.84
N LYS A 49 -18.98 -25.19 -4.86
CA LYS A 49 -19.06 -23.88 -5.52
C LYS A 49 -19.61 -22.79 -4.59
N LEU A 50 -20.59 -23.12 -3.75
CA LEU A 50 -21.11 -22.19 -2.74
C LEU A 50 -20.03 -21.87 -1.70
N ASN A 51 -19.33 -22.88 -1.18
CA ASN A 51 -18.19 -22.69 -0.28
C ASN A 51 -17.10 -21.81 -0.92
N LEU A 52 -16.81 -21.97 -2.21
CA LEU A 52 -15.84 -21.13 -2.91
C LEU A 52 -16.27 -19.65 -2.95
N LEU A 53 -17.57 -19.38 -3.14
CA LEU A 53 -18.10 -18.03 -3.09
C LEU A 53 -17.95 -17.43 -1.70
N ASP A 54 -18.27 -18.19 -0.65
CA ASP A 54 -18.14 -17.73 0.74
C ASP A 54 -16.68 -17.41 1.08
N VAL A 55 -15.73 -18.26 0.66
CA VAL A 55 -14.30 -18.02 0.85
C VAL A 55 -13.81 -16.81 0.06
N ASP A 56 -14.22 -16.64 -1.20
CA ASP A 56 -13.88 -15.46 -1.99
C ASP A 56 -14.43 -14.17 -1.35
N MET A 57 -15.60 -14.22 -0.72
CA MET A 57 -16.17 -13.10 0.04
C MET A 57 -15.35 -12.75 1.29
N GLU A 58 -14.95 -13.74 2.10
CA GLU A 58 -14.11 -13.51 3.27
C GLU A 58 -12.74 -12.94 2.87
N ILE A 59 -12.11 -13.48 1.82
CA ILE A 59 -10.87 -12.91 1.28
C ILE A 59 -11.05 -11.43 0.93
N GLY A 60 -12.11 -11.10 0.17
CA GLY A 60 -12.39 -9.73 -0.24
C GLY A 60 -12.62 -8.79 0.95
N LYS A 61 -13.32 -9.27 1.99
CA LYS A 61 -13.58 -8.52 3.23
C LYS A 61 -12.27 -8.18 3.96
N TYR A 62 -11.41 -9.17 4.21
CA TYR A 62 -10.18 -8.95 4.98
C TYR A 62 -9.11 -8.20 4.18
N GLN A 63 -9.02 -8.43 2.86
CA GLN A 63 -8.19 -7.57 2.01
C GLN A 63 -8.63 -6.12 2.09
N LYS A 64 -9.94 -5.86 2.00
CA LYS A 64 -10.48 -4.51 2.11
C LYS A 64 -10.14 -3.88 3.47
N ILE A 65 -10.23 -4.63 4.57
CA ILE A 65 -9.82 -4.12 5.90
C ILE A 65 -8.35 -3.71 5.90
N MET A 66 -7.45 -4.60 5.43
CA MET A 66 -6.01 -4.32 5.37
C MET A 66 -5.71 -3.06 4.53
N ASP A 67 -6.41 -2.91 3.40
CA ASP A 67 -6.22 -1.79 2.48
C ASP A 67 -6.77 -0.48 3.04
N ASP A 68 -8.03 -0.48 3.50
CA ASP A 68 -8.71 0.70 4.02
C ASP A 68 -7.98 1.24 5.26
N TYR A 69 -7.41 0.37 6.09
CA TYR A 69 -6.76 0.76 7.34
C TYR A 69 -5.40 1.43 7.14
N VAL A 70 -4.81 1.30 5.96
CA VAL A 70 -3.55 1.97 5.59
C VAL A 70 -3.75 2.96 4.45
N THR A 71 -5.01 3.31 4.17
CA THR A 71 -5.37 4.31 3.17
C THR A 71 -5.69 5.63 3.86
N PHE A 72 -5.00 6.68 3.45
CA PHE A 72 -5.13 8.03 4.02
C PHE A 72 -5.43 9.03 2.91
N ASP A 73 -5.98 10.19 3.26
CA ASP A 73 -6.05 11.31 2.34
C ASP A 73 -4.66 11.80 1.95
N ARG A 74 -4.57 12.44 0.78
CA ARG A 74 -3.32 12.91 0.18
C ARG A 74 -2.45 13.69 1.17
N ASP A 75 -2.99 14.74 1.75
CA ASP A 75 -2.19 15.72 2.50
C ASP A 75 -1.73 15.11 3.83
N THR A 76 -2.60 14.36 4.53
CA THR A 76 -2.24 13.60 5.74
C THR A 76 -1.13 12.58 5.44
N PHE A 77 -1.24 11.84 4.34
CA PHE A 77 -0.27 10.82 3.98
C PHE A 77 1.11 11.39 3.64
N LEU A 78 1.14 12.43 2.80
CA LEU A 78 2.40 13.06 2.37
C LEU A 78 3.12 13.72 3.56
N ASN A 79 2.38 14.38 4.45
CA ASN A 79 2.94 14.94 5.68
C ASN A 79 3.51 13.85 6.59
N PHE A 80 2.75 12.77 6.80
CA PHE A 80 3.20 11.61 7.57
C PHE A 80 4.51 11.03 7.01
N LEU A 81 4.58 10.76 5.71
CA LEU A 81 5.78 10.20 5.09
C LEU A 81 6.98 11.13 5.26
N THR A 82 6.81 12.44 4.99
CA THR A 82 7.88 13.44 5.11
C THR A 82 8.45 13.49 6.53
N GLU A 83 7.58 13.53 7.54
CA GLU A 83 7.99 13.49 8.95
C GLU A 83 8.63 12.15 9.34
N TYR A 84 8.04 11.05 8.88
CA TYR A 84 8.49 9.71 9.21
C TYR A 84 9.88 9.45 8.65
N PHE A 85 10.13 9.75 7.37
CA PHE A 85 11.47 9.63 6.77
C PHE A 85 12.47 10.56 7.46
N SER A 86 12.07 11.80 7.76
CA SER A 86 12.93 12.72 8.51
C SER A 86 13.33 12.16 9.88
N SER A 87 12.38 11.49 10.54
CA SER A 87 12.61 10.83 11.82
C SER A 87 13.51 9.60 11.68
N VAL A 88 13.25 8.71 10.73
CA VAL A 88 13.91 7.40 10.65
C VAL A 88 15.30 7.51 10.02
N LEU A 89 15.48 8.34 9.00
CA LEU A 89 16.71 8.38 8.20
C LEU A 89 17.75 9.37 8.71
N GLY A 90 17.41 10.20 9.70
CA GLY A 90 18.40 11.09 10.35
C GLY A 90 18.70 12.38 9.60
N GLU A 91 18.10 12.59 8.44
CA GLU A 91 18.20 13.81 7.63
C GLU A 91 16.81 14.45 7.46
N SER A 92 16.74 15.71 7.04
CA SER A 92 15.44 16.36 6.78
C SER A 92 14.93 15.98 5.39
N TYR A 93 13.71 15.47 5.33
CA TYR A 93 12.96 15.25 4.09
C TYR A 93 11.97 16.39 3.87
N ASP A 94 11.66 16.64 2.60
CA ASP A 94 10.75 17.70 2.19
C ASP A 94 9.91 17.22 1.00
N LEU A 95 8.78 17.88 0.79
CA LEU A 95 7.81 17.62 -0.27
C LEU A 95 7.98 18.65 -1.40
N ILE A 96 7.88 18.17 -2.63
CA ILE A 96 7.67 19.01 -3.83
C ILE A 96 6.38 18.54 -4.49
N GLU A 97 5.38 19.40 -4.50
CA GLU A 97 4.03 19.06 -4.97
C GLU A 97 3.83 19.40 -6.45
N GLY A 98 3.00 18.59 -7.12
CA GLY A 98 2.42 18.95 -8.42
C GLY A 98 3.40 19.07 -9.59
N ILE A 99 4.53 18.36 -9.55
CA ILE A 99 5.48 18.31 -10.67
C ILE A 99 4.81 17.65 -11.86
N SER A 100 4.70 18.38 -12.97
CA SER A 100 4.00 17.92 -14.17
C SER A 100 4.95 17.11 -15.06
N ASP A 101 4.49 15.96 -15.54
CA ASP A 101 5.21 15.14 -16.52
C ASP A 101 4.60 15.31 -17.91
N ASN A 102 5.33 15.97 -18.79
CA ASN A 102 4.93 16.20 -20.17
C ASN A 102 5.33 15.04 -21.12
N SER A 103 5.77 13.89 -20.57
CA SER A 103 6.16 12.71 -21.34
C SER A 103 5.03 12.16 -22.24
N HIS A 104 3.77 12.39 -21.86
CA HIS A 104 2.59 11.93 -22.61
C HIS A 104 1.74 13.10 -23.11
N LYS A 105 1.73 13.31 -24.44
CA LYS A 105 1.04 14.40 -25.15
C LYS A 105 -0.49 14.53 -24.92
N SER A 106 -1.12 13.59 -24.21
CA SER A 106 -2.58 13.56 -24.05
C SER A 106 -3.08 13.94 -22.65
N PHE A 107 -2.26 13.84 -21.60
CA PHE A 107 -2.63 14.26 -20.25
C PHE A 107 -1.37 14.59 -19.44
N ASP A 108 -1.31 15.81 -18.90
CA ASP A 108 -0.28 16.20 -17.94
C ASP A 108 -0.51 15.43 -16.65
N LYS A 109 0.30 14.39 -16.41
CA LYS A 109 0.32 13.71 -15.12
C LYS A 109 1.05 14.58 -14.11
N LYS A 110 0.55 14.65 -12.88
CA LYS A 110 1.22 15.36 -11.79
C LYS A 110 1.76 14.39 -10.77
N TYR A 111 2.87 14.77 -10.16
CA TYR A 111 3.58 13.96 -9.19
C TYR A 111 3.93 14.77 -7.94
N ASN A 112 3.82 14.13 -6.79
CA ASN A 112 4.27 14.60 -5.50
C ASN A 112 5.57 13.85 -5.17
N ILE A 113 6.63 14.59 -4.86
CA ILE A 113 7.97 14.03 -4.68
C ILE A 113 8.45 14.29 -3.27
N ILE A 114 8.77 13.22 -2.54
CA ILE A 114 9.37 13.27 -1.20
C ILE A 114 10.84 12.91 -1.33
N LEU A 115 11.72 13.79 -0.86
CA LEU A 115 13.17 13.60 -0.97
C LEU A 115 13.92 14.35 0.13
N ALA A 116 15.20 14.03 0.33
CA ALA A 116 16.06 14.75 1.25
C ALA A 116 16.19 16.24 0.85
N LEU A 117 16.26 17.12 1.84
CA LEU A 117 16.39 18.57 1.62
C LEU A 117 17.66 18.93 0.85
N SER A 118 18.75 18.18 1.05
CA SER A 118 20.00 18.29 0.29
C SER A 118 19.79 18.05 -1.20
N ASP A 119 19.02 17.02 -1.55
CA ASP A 119 18.68 16.67 -2.91
C ASP A 119 17.70 17.69 -3.51
N LYS A 120 16.78 18.23 -2.72
CA LYS A 120 15.88 19.32 -3.14
C LYS A 120 16.69 20.55 -3.55
N ASN A 121 17.66 20.95 -2.73
CA ASN A 121 18.54 22.08 -3.04
C ASN A 121 19.36 21.83 -4.31
N LEU A 122 19.91 20.62 -4.49
CA LEU A 122 20.61 20.24 -5.71
C LEU A 122 19.71 20.37 -6.95
N LEU A 123 18.47 19.91 -6.86
CA LEU A 123 17.51 20.01 -7.97
C LEU A 123 17.17 21.47 -8.31
N TYR A 124 17.02 22.35 -7.32
CA TYR A 124 16.84 23.78 -7.55
C TYR A 124 18.07 24.45 -8.18
N GLU A 125 19.28 24.06 -7.76
CA GLU A 125 20.53 24.59 -8.33
C GLU A 125 20.69 24.20 -9.81
N ILE A 126 20.29 22.98 -10.17
CA ILE A 126 20.42 22.45 -11.55
C ILE A 126 19.30 22.96 -12.45
N ASN A 127 18.05 22.92 -11.98
CA ASN A 127 16.86 23.14 -12.82
C ASN A 127 16.23 24.53 -12.68
N GLY A 128 16.67 25.35 -11.71
CA GLY A 128 16.08 26.66 -11.43
C GLY A 128 14.62 26.59 -10.93
N ASP A 129 13.86 27.66 -11.13
CA ASP A 129 12.41 27.73 -10.82
C ASP A 129 11.60 26.92 -11.84
N PHE A 130 11.60 25.58 -11.75
CA PHE A 130 10.66 24.56 -12.30
C PHE A 130 9.77 24.87 -13.54
N LYS A 131 10.20 25.73 -14.46
CA LYS A 131 9.37 26.30 -15.55
C LYS A 131 9.71 25.73 -16.92
N THR A 132 10.67 24.82 -17.02
CA THR A 132 11.01 24.16 -18.28
C THR A 132 10.20 22.89 -18.46
N GLU A 133 9.74 22.64 -19.68
CA GLU A 133 9.10 21.39 -20.09
C GLU A 133 10.13 20.26 -19.97
N THR A 134 10.17 19.58 -18.84
CA THR A 134 11.12 18.51 -18.52
C THR A 134 10.33 17.32 -18.03
N THR A 135 10.68 16.10 -18.45
CA THR A 135 9.99 14.92 -17.92
C THR A 135 10.35 14.73 -16.45
N VAL A 136 9.46 14.11 -15.66
CA VAL A 136 9.75 13.83 -14.24
C VAL A 136 11.01 12.98 -14.09
N LYS A 137 11.28 12.09 -15.05
CA LYS A 137 12.47 11.27 -15.06
C LYS A 137 13.75 12.09 -15.24
N ASP A 138 13.77 13.01 -16.21
CA ASP A 138 14.93 13.88 -16.45
C ASP A 138 15.13 14.83 -15.26
N PHE A 139 14.03 15.30 -14.67
CA PHE A 139 14.06 16.14 -13.46
C PHE A 139 14.75 15.42 -12.29
N LEU A 140 14.49 14.13 -12.10
CA LEU A 140 15.02 13.35 -10.97
C LEU A 140 16.37 12.67 -11.25
N GLU A 141 16.84 12.67 -12.50
CA GLU A 141 18.12 12.06 -12.89
C GLU A 141 19.30 12.45 -11.98
N PRO A 142 19.48 13.73 -11.58
CA PRO A 142 20.62 14.13 -10.76
C PRO A 142 20.68 13.47 -9.37
N ILE A 143 19.53 13.05 -8.84
CA ILE A 143 19.44 12.52 -7.46
C ILE A 143 19.35 10.98 -7.42
N GLY A 144 19.18 10.33 -8.58
CA GLY A 144 19.03 8.88 -8.69
C GLY A 144 17.82 8.39 -7.90
N ASN A 145 17.90 7.22 -7.26
CA ASN A 145 16.75 6.60 -6.57
C ASN A 145 16.53 7.07 -5.12
N ARG A 146 16.93 8.31 -4.78
CA ARG A 146 16.85 8.86 -3.41
C ARG A 146 15.60 9.71 -3.18
N TYR A 147 14.50 9.29 -3.77
CA TYR A 147 13.22 9.97 -3.68
C TYR A 147 12.08 8.95 -3.65
N ILE A 148 10.88 9.45 -3.34
CA ILE A 148 9.61 8.76 -3.52
C ILE A 148 8.77 9.63 -4.45
N CYS A 149 8.38 9.08 -5.60
CA CYS A 149 7.60 9.80 -6.60
C CYS A 149 6.20 9.22 -6.70
N LEU A 150 5.20 9.99 -6.27
CA LEU A 150 3.82 9.55 -6.19
C LEU A 150 2.98 10.29 -7.22
N GLU A 151 2.18 9.58 -8.03
CA GLU A 151 1.15 10.24 -8.84
C GLU A 151 0.22 11.07 -7.92
N ASP A 152 -0.23 12.24 -8.37
CA ASP A 152 -1.10 13.14 -7.60
C ASP A 152 -2.53 12.58 -7.51
N ASP A 153 -2.74 11.73 -6.50
CA ASP A 153 -4.01 11.08 -6.20
C ASP A 153 -4.64 11.67 -4.93
N LEU A 154 -5.97 11.57 -4.83
CA LEU A 154 -6.72 12.06 -3.66
C LEU A 154 -6.45 11.25 -2.38
N LYS A 155 -6.01 10.00 -2.52
CA LYS A 155 -5.75 9.06 -1.42
C LYS A 155 -4.60 8.14 -1.78
N TYR A 156 -3.83 7.77 -0.77
CA TYR A 156 -2.73 6.82 -0.91
C TYR A 156 -2.88 5.66 0.07
N SER A 157 -2.46 4.47 -0.36
CA SER A 157 -2.43 3.26 0.46
C SER A 157 -1.01 2.74 0.55
N LEU A 158 -0.47 2.53 1.76
CA LEU A 158 0.87 1.95 1.95
C LEU A 158 1.03 0.57 1.30
N LEU A 159 -0.06 -0.20 1.15
CA LEU A 159 0.01 -1.61 0.74
C LEU A 159 -0.47 -1.91 -0.68
N LYS A 160 -1.31 -1.05 -1.31
CA LYS A 160 -2.11 -1.48 -2.47
C LYS A 160 -1.84 -0.84 -3.82
N TYR A 161 -0.91 0.09 -3.94
CA TYR A 161 -0.56 0.64 -5.25
C TYR A 161 0.70 -0.05 -5.79
N SER A 162 0.57 -0.68 -6.96
CA SER A 162 1.69 -1.38 -7.61
C SER A 162 2.87 -0.44 -7.88
N PHE A 163 2.59 0.82 -8.21
CA PHE A 163 3.63 1.85 -8.33
C PHE A 163 4.23 2.22 -6.96
N LEU A 164 3.41 2.40 -5.92
CA LEU A 164 3.91 2.68 -4.56
C LEU A 164 4.80 1.56 -4.04
N ARG A 165 4.47 0.29 -4.29
CA ARG A 165 5.32 -0.84 -3.89
C ARG A 165 6.69 -0.81 -4.55
N GLU A 166 6.77 -0.33 -5.80
CA GLU A 166 8.03 -0.18 -6.50
C GLU A 166 8.85 0.99 -5.93
N GLU A 167 8.21 2.15 -5.74
CA GLU A 167 8.80 3.34 -5.10
C GLU A 167 9.27 3.03 -3.66
N PHE A 168 8.52 2.19 -2.94
CA PHE A 168 8.82 1.78 -1.56
C PHE A 168 9.76 0.58 -1.46
N ARG A 169 10.22 0.01 -2.58
CA ARG A 169 11.08 -1.19 -2.55
C ARG A 169 12.39 -0.97 -1.76
N HIS A 170 12.87 0.26 -1.71
CA HIS A 170 14.06 0.64 -0.94
C HIS A 170 13.77 0.90 0.55
N PHE A 171 12.49 0.92 0.95
CA PHE A 171 12.01 1.26 2.29
C PHE A 171 11.24 0.09 2.92
N TYR A 172 11.88 -1.07 3.03
CA TYR A 172 11.27 -2.31 3.54
C TYR A 172 10.62 -2.18 4.93
N PHE A 173 11.07 -1.22 5.75
CA PHE A 173 10.50 -0.95 7.06
C PHE A 173 9.05 -0.44 7.01
N LEU A 174 8.58 0.08 5.87
CA LEU A 174 7.20 0.54 5.71
C LEU A 174 6.16 -0.59 5.80
N GLU A 175 6.54 -1.84 5.55
CA GLU A 175 5.62 -2.97 5.76
C GLU A 175 5.27 -3.13 7.25
N SER A 176 6.26 -2.99 8.14
CA SER A 176 6.04 -3.01 9.59
C SER A 176 5.19 -1.83 10.04
N VAL A 177 5.37 -0.65 9.41
CA VAL A 177 4.53 0.53 9.68
C VAL A 177 3.09 0.27 9.29
N ALA A 178 2.86 -0.35 8.13
CA ALA A 178 1.53 -0.71 7.68
C ALA A 178 0.84 -1.65 8.67
N ASP A 179 1.55 -2.67 9.16
CA ASP A 179 1.03 -3.59 10.18
C ASP A 179 0.72 -2.86 11.51
N ASP A 180 1.62 -1.99 11.98
CA ASP A 180 1.38 -1.16 13.19
C ASP A 180 0.11 -0.29 13.04
N LEU A 181 -0.08 0.34 11.87
CA LEU A 181 -1.25 1.17 11.60
C LEU A 181 -2.56 0.37 11.57
N ILE A 182 -2.52 -0.87 11.09
CA ILE A 182 -3.67 -1.78 11.08
C ILE A 182 -4.00 -2.22 12.51
N ASP A 183 -3.01 -2.64 13.29
CA ASP A 183 -3.18 -3.05 14.69
C ASP A 183 -3.80 -1.94 15.54
N LEU A 184 -3.31 -0.72 15.39
CA LEU A 184 -3.88 0.43 16.10
C LEU A 184 -5.31 0.73 15.65
N LYS A 185 -5.65 0.56 14.36
CA LYS A 185 -7.03 0.77 13.89
C LYS A 185 -7.98 -0.29 14.41
N LEU A 186 -7.54 -1.55 14.48
CA LEU A 186 -8.28 -2.64 15.12
C LEU A 186 -8.47 -2.41 16.62
N SER A 187 -7.52 -1.72 17.26
CA SER A 187 -7.59 -1.32 18.66
C SER A 187 -8.49 -0.10 18.92
N GLY A 188 -9.04 0.52 17.88
CA GLY A 188 -10.03 1.60 17.98
C GLY A 188 -9.48 3.02 17.86
N TYR A 189 -8.20 3.21 17.53
CA TYR A 189 -7.62 4.54 17.32
C TYR A 189 -8.07 5.13 15.98
N ASP A 190 -8.24 6.46 15.93
CA ASP A 190 -8.56 7.17 14.69
C ASP A 190 -7.33 7.36 13.78
N ASP A 191 -7.49 7.98 12.60
CA ASP A 191 -6.40 8.08 11.63
C ASP A 191 -5.26 8.97 12.12
N GLU A 192 -5.58 10.09 12.77
CA GLU A 192 -4.61 11.07 13.24
C GLU A 192 -3.82 10.52 14.44
N GLU A 193 -4.51 9.89 15.40
CA GLU A 193 -3.89 9.24 16.56
C GLU A 193 -2.90 8.16 16.14
N ARG A 194 -3.28 7.32 15.17
CA ARG A 194 -2.43 6.22 14.68
C ARG A 194 -1.14 6.71 14.06
N LEU A 195 -1.23 7.69 13.17
CA LEU A 195 -0.06 8.28 12.51
C LEU A 195 0.86 8.94 13.54
N ASN A 196 0.29 9.69 14.50
CA ASN A 196 1.05 10.32 15.58
C ASN A 196 1.77 9.30 16.49
N LEU A 197 1.13 8.17 16.82
CA LEU A 197 1.75 7.10 17.61
C LEU A 197 2.93 6.47 16.87
N VAL A 198 2.77 6.19 15.57
CA VAL A 198 3.87 5.67 14.73
C VAL A 198 5.03 6.66 14.64
N LEU A 199 4.75 7.95 14.44
CA LEU A 199 5.75 9.02 14.43
C LEU A 199 6.45 9.20 15.79
N GLY A 200 5.71 9.07 16.89
CA GLY A 200 6.26 9.12 18.25
C GLY A 200 7.27 7.99 18.47
N ASN A 201 6.90 6.78 18.08
CA ASN A 201 7.76 5.60 18.21
C ASN A 201 9.03 5.69 17.36
N SER A 202 8.97 6.30 16.17
CA SER A 202 10.16 6.52 15.32
C SER A 202 11.12 7.55 15.91
N LYS A 203 10.62 8.57 16.62
CA LYS A 203 11.46 9.59 17.28
C LYS A 203 12.22 9.02 18.48
N VAL A 204 11.62 8.06 19.21
CA VAL A 204 12.27 7.40 20.36
C VAL A 204 13.37 6.43 19.93
N LYS A 205 13.23 5.73 18.80
CA LYS A 205 14.27 4.84 18.26
C LYS A 205 15.59 5.56 17.93
N LYS A 206 15.56 6.88 17.69
CA LYS A 206 16.74 7.74 17.48
C LYS A 206 17.58 8.01 18.75
N LEU A 207 17.00 7.81 19.93
CA LEU A 207 17.64 8.12 21.22
C LEU A 207 18.30 6.90 21.90
N ARG A 208 18.34 5.75 21.22
CA ARG A 208 19.02 4.53 21.67
C ARG A 208 20.12 4.15 20.68
#